data_AF-A0A0N7KJ29-F1
#
_entry.id   AF-A0A0N7KJ29-F1
#
_cell.length_a   1.000
_cell.length_b   1.000
_cell.length_c   1.000
_cell.angle_alpha   90.00
_cell.angle_beta   90.00
_cell.angle_gamma   90.00
#
_symmetry.space_group_name_H-M   'P 1'
#
loop_
_entity.id
_entity.type
_entity.pdbx_description
1 polymer ?
#
loop_
_entity_poly.entity_id
_entity_poly.type
_entity_poly.pdbx_seq_one_letter_code
_entity_poly.pdbx_strand_id
1 'polypeptide(L)'
;MASSDVSVDVRPEFNSFDHLRSIRYIATDRPWLTLYGIRVQPVTPFSSLSSRPDLALIHQCLPDELLFEIFARMSPYSLGRAACVCRKWKYTVRNPTLWRNACLKTWQRTGMEANYQMVQSLYDSSWRKMWMLRPRIQFDGISSRRILS
;
A
#
# COMPACT_ATOMS: atom_id res chain seq x y z
N MET A 1 4.61 -61.74 -11.59
CA MET A 1 4.93 -60.53 -10.78
C MET A 1 4.90 -59.36 -11.75
N ALA A 2 3.72 -58.79 -12.00
CA ALA A 2 3.05 -57.73 -11.24
C ALA A 2 3.66 -56.34 -11.53
N SER A 3 3.00 -55.59 -12.42
CA SER A 3 2.91 -54.12 -12.34
C SER A 3 1.63 -53.70 -13.07
N SER A 4 0.66 -53.21 -12.30
CA SER A 4 -0.65 -52.80 -12.79
C SER A 4 -0.66 -51.29 -12.97
N ASP A 5 -0.80 -50.82 -14.21
CA ASP A 5 -1.03 -49.39 -14.51
C ASP A 5 -2.50 -49.05 -14.22
N VAL A 6 -2.69 -48.20 -13.21
CA VAL A 6 -3.97 -47.58 -12.88
C VAL A 6 -4.25 -46.46 -13.88
N SER A 7 -5.12 -46.76 -14.84
CA SER A 7 -5.78 -45.77 -15.69
C SER A 7 -6.98 -45.19 -14.95
N VAL A 8 -6.86 -43.96 -14.44
CA VAL A 8 -7.98 -43.23 -13.83
C VAL A 8 -8.87 -42.69 -14.95
N ASP A 9 -10.02 -43.33 -15.13
CA ASP A 9 -11.12 -42.89 -15.99
C ASP A 9 -11.76 -41.61 -15.42
N VAL A 10 -11.35 -40.46 -15.95
CA VAL A 10 -11.92 -39.15 -15.59
C VAL A 10 -13.26 -39.02 -16.30
N ARG A 11 -14.32 -39.46 -15.62
CA ARG A 11 -15.74 -39.28 -15.97
C ARG A 11 -16.03 -37.85 -16.48
N PRO A 12 -16.81 -37.70 -17.56
CA PRO A 12 -17.17 -36.38 -18.08
C PRO A 12 -18.36 -35.82 -17.30
N GLU A 13 -18.14 -35.26 -16.11
CA GLU A 13 -19.16 -34.47 -15.40
C GLU A 13 -19.26 -33.01 -15.92
N PHE A 14 -18.85 -32.76 -17.17
CA PHE A 14 -18.77 -31.43 -17.79
C PHE A 14 -20.09 -30.92 -18.41
N ASN A 15 -21.24 -31.54 -18.15
CA ASN A 15 -22.47 -31.26 -18.92
C ASN A 15 -23.66 -30.67 -18.15
N SER A 16 -23.48 -30.13 -16.94
CA SER A 16 -24.59 -29.49 -16.19
C SER A 16 -24.56 -27.95 -16.14
N PHE A 17 -23.74 -27.29 -16.98
CA PHE A 17 -23.65 -25.82 -17.00
C PHE A 17 -24.75 -25.11 -17.82
N ASP A 18 -25.61 -25.84 -18.54
CA ASP A 18 -26.66 -25.22 -19.37
C ASP A 18 -27.78 -24.55 -18.55
N HIS A 19 -27.91 -24.87 -17.25
CA HIS A 19 -28.90 -24.25 -16.37
C HIS A 19 -28.42 -22.94 -15.72
N LEU A 20 -27.12 -22.63 -15.81
CA LEU A 20 -26.53 -21.40 -15.27
C LEU A 20 -26.52 -20.24 -16.27
N ARG A 21 -27.18 -20.39 -17.43
CA ARG A 21 -27.33 -19.34 -18.46
C ARG A 21 -28.19 -18.14 -18.05
N SER A 22 -28.77 -18.14 -16.84
CA SER A 22 -29.59 -17.04 -16.32
C SER A 22 -29.00 -16.34 -15.08
N ILE A 23 -27.74 -16.58 -14.73
CA ILE A 23 -27.06 -15.76 -13.73
C ILE A 23 -26.37 -14.62 -14.47
N ARG A 24 -26.99 -13.44 -14.45
CA ARG A 24 -26.33 -12.19 -14.83
C ARG A 24 -25.19 -11.95 -13.84
N TYR A 25 -24.01 -12.48 -14.13
CA TYR A 25 -22.80 -12.01 -13.48
C TYR A 25 -22.77 -10.49 -13.69
N ILE A 26 -22.76 -9.73 -12.60
CA ILE A 26 -22.44 -8.31 -12.68
C ILE A 26 -21.00 -8.30 -13.19
N ALA A 27 -20.84 -8.04 -14.49
CA ALA A 27 -19.54 -7.81 -15.07
C ALA A 27 -18.96 -6.59 -14.34
N THR A 28 -18.11 -6.85 -13.35
CA THR A 28 -17.37 -5.78 -12.71
C THR A 28 -16.40 -5.28 -13.77
N ASP A 29 -16.64 -4.09 -14.31
CA ASP A 29 -15.65 -3.44 -15.16
C ASP A 29 -14.40 -3.24 -14.29
N ARG A 30 -13.34 -3.98 -14.61
CA ARG A 30 -12.07 -3.96 -13.87
C ARG A 30 -11.12 -3.12 -14.70
N PRO A 31 -11.08 -1.80 -14.54
CA PRO A 31 -10.28 -0.92 -15.40
C PRO A 31 -8.78 -1.26 -15.35
N TRP A 32 -8.30 -1.91 -14.28
CA TRP A 32 -6.93 -2.42 -14.19
C TRP A 32 -6.66 -3.63 -15.08
N LEU A 33 -7.67 -4.41 -15.48
CA LEU A 33 -7.53 -5.51 -16.44
C LEU A 33 -7.18 -4.98 -17.82
N THR A 34 -7.71 -3.81 -18.19
CA THR A 34 -7.37 -3.09 -19.44
C THR A 34 -5.90 -2.66 -19.48
N LEU A 35 -5.23 -2.55 -18.32
CA LEU A 35 -3.82 -2.20 -18.24
C LEU A 35 -2.88 -3.42 -18.31
N TYR A 36 -3.41 -4.65 -18.26
CA TYR A 36 -2.58 -5.86 -18.41
C TYR A 36 -1.99 -5.93 -19.82
N GLY A 37 -0.66 -6.05 -19.90
CA GLY A 37 0.07 -6.12 -21.17
C GLY A 37 0.41 -4.77 -21.80
N ILE A 38 -0.07 -3.65 -21.27
CA ILE A 38 0.31 -2.31 -21.75
C ILE A 38 1.67 -1.92 -21.14
N ARG A 39 2.71 -1.85 -21.99
CA ARG A 39 4.00 -1.28 -21.60
C ARG A 39 3.90 0.24 -21.53
N VAL A 40 3.72 0.77 -20.33
CA VAL A 40 3.77 2.22 -20.08
C VAL A 40 5.21 2.69 -20.33
N GLN A 41 5.41 3.53 -21.34
CA GLN A 41 6.74 4.09 -21.62
C GLN A 41 7.18 5.00 -20.45
N PRO A 42 8.46 4.97 -20.04
CA PRO A 42 8.96 5.91 -19.04
C PRO A 42 8.82 7.33 -19.55
N VAL A 43 8.12 8.18 -18.78
CA VAL A 43 7.95 9.61 -19.07
C VAL A 43 9.33 10.26 -19.19
N THR A 44 9.60 10.89 -20.33
CA THR A 44 10.86 11.63 -20.54
C THR A 44 10.98 12.78 -19.53
N PRO A 45 12.18 13.12 -19.03
CA PRO A 45 12.34 14.22 -18.10
C PRO A 45 11.84 15.52 -18.73
N PHE A 46 10.89 16.18 -18.06
CA PHE A 46 10.31 17.48 -18.39
C PHE A 46 11.35 18.43 -19.04
N SER A 47 11.33 18.52 -20.37
CA SER A 47 12.07 19.55 -21.11
C SER A 47 11.13 20.57 -21.77
N SER A 48 9.82 20.46 -21.53
CA SER A 48 8.80 21.31 -22.16
C SER A 48 8.06 22.11 -21.09
N LEU A 49 8.45 23.38 -20.91
CA LEU A 49 7.84 24.34 -19.96
C LEU A 49 6.36 24.70 -20.26
N SER A 50 5.74 24.10 -21.27
CA SER A 50 4.41 24.45 -21.77
C SER A 50 3.40 23.30 -21.78
N SER A 51 3.83 22.05 -21.53
CA SER A 51 2.88 20.91 -21.52
C SER A 51 2.35 20.71 -20.12
N ARG A 52 1.02 20.65 -19.96
CA ARG A 52 0.39 20.20 -18.71
C ARG A 52 1.12 18.91 -18.27
N PRO A 53 1.52 18.79 -16.99
CA PRO A 53 2.21 17.58 -16.57
C PRO A 53 1.28 16.41 -16.87
N ASP A 54 1.69 15.51 -17.77
CA ASP A 54 0.96 14.27 -18.03
C ASP A 54 0.95 13.49 -16.72
N LEU A 55 -0.13 13.69 -15.97
CA LEU A 55 -0.38 13.02 -14.71
C LEU A 55 -0.46 11.54 -15.05
N ALA A 56 0.37 10.71 -14.39
CA ALA A 56 0.30 9.26 -14.52
C ALA A 56 -1.17 8.79 -14.38
N LEU A 57 -1.58 7.72 -15.07
CA LEU A 57 -2.98 7.25 -15.07
C LEU A 57 -3.58 7.17 -13.66
N ILE A 58 -2.80 6.71 -12.68
CA ILE A 58 -3.23 6.66 -11.28
C ILE A 58 -3.56 8.03 -10.69
N HIS A 59 -2.90 9.10 -11.10
CA HIS A 59 -3.20 10.46 -10.66
C HIS A 59 -4.45 11.06 -11.33
N GLN A 60 -4.83 10.57 -12.51
CA GLN A 60 -6.05 10.98 -13.21
C GLN A 60 -7.27 10.21 -12.68
N CYS A 61 -7.11 8.91 -12.46
CA CYS A 61 -8.21 8.03 -12.05
C CYS A 61 -8.46 8.02 -10.54
N LEU A 62 -7.49 8.40 -9.71
CA LEU A 62 -7.60 8.34 -8.25
C LEU A 62 -7.59 9.75 -7.63
N PRO A 63 -8.75 10.23 -7.11
CA PRO A 63 -8.82 11.43 -6.29
C PRO A 63 -7.85 11.38 -5.10
N ASP A 64 -7.38 12.56 -4.67
CA ASP A 64 -6.39 12.69 -3.60
C ASP A 64 -6.89 12.13 -2.26
N GLU A 65 -8.19 12.22 -2.00
CA GLU A 65 -8.85 11.65 -0.83
C GLU A 65 -8.76 10.11 -0.80
N LEU A 66 -8.99 9.45 -1.94
CA LEU A 66 -8.86 8.00 -2.04
C LEU A 66 -7.40 7.56 -1.92
N LEU A 67 -6.47 8.33 -2.51
CA LEU A 67 -5.04 8.08 -2.33
C LEU A 67 -4.65 8.17 -0.84
N PHE A 68 -5.18 9.17 -0.13
CA PHE A 68 -4.98 9.32 1.30
C PHE A 68 -5.56 8.14 2.09
N GLU A 69 -6.78 7.70 1.79
CA GLU A 69 -7.45 6.56 2.44
C GLU A 69 -6.70 5.23 2.23
N ILE A 70 -6.14 5.03 1.03
CA ILE A 70 -5.25 3.89 0.76
C ILE A 70 -4.00 4.01 1.64
N PHE A 71 -3.38 5.18 1.69
CA PHE A 71 -2.18 5.42 2.48
C PHE A 71 -2.42 5.25 3.99
N ALA A 72 -3.59 5.65 4.50
CA ALA A 72 -3.97 5.47 5.89
C ALA A 72 -4.09 3.99 6.31
N ARG A 73 -4.32 3.08 5.34
CA ARG A 73 -4.38 1.63 5.54
C ARG A 73 -3.04 0.92 5.39
N MET A 74 -2.05 1.55 4.76
CA MET A 74 -0.73 0.94 4.55
C MET A 74 0.08 0.87 5.85
N SER A 75 1.00 -0.10 5.93
CA SER A 75 2.01 -0.10 7.00
C SER A 75 2.93 1.11 6.86
N PRO A 76 3.49 1.65 7.95
CA PRO A 76 4.33 2.84 7.84
C PRO A 76 5.65 2.61 7.12
N TYR A 77 6.14 1.36 7.10
CA TYR A 77 7.25 0.95 6.25
C TYR A 77 6.88 1.09 4.76
N SER A 78 5.68 0.63 4.38
CA SER A 78 5.15 0.81 3.02
C SER A 78 4.89 2.28 2.69
N LEU A 79 4.47 3.12 3.65
CA LEU A 79 4.39 4.57 3.46
C LEU A 79 5.74 5.21 3.16
N GLY A 80 6.79 4.79 3.87
CA GLY A 80 8.16 5.21 3.60
C GLY A 80 8.60 4.87 2.17
N ARG A 81 8.28 3.65 1.70
CA ARG A 81 8.57 3.24 0.31
C ARG A 81 7.70 3.99 -0.71
N ALA A 82 6.43 4.22 -0.41
CA ALA A 82 5.51 4.97 -1.28
C ALA A 82 6.02 6.41 -1.53
N ALA A 83 6.64 7.05 -0.55
CA ALA A 83 7.23 8.38 -0.72
C ALA A 83 8.36 8.44 -1.78
N CYS A 84 8.92 7.29 -2.18
CA CYS A 84 9.96 7.19 -3.20
C CYS A 84 9.41 6.98 -4.63
N VAL A 85 8.09 6.78 -4.79
CA VAL A 85 7.49 6.45 -6.10
C VAL A 85 7.39 7.68 -7.00
N CYS A 86 6.80 8.77 -6.51
CA CYS A 86 6.67 10.01 -7.26
C CYS A 86 6.55 11.23 -6.33
N ARG A 87 6.68 12.45 -6.88
CA ARG A 87 6.55 13.69 -6.09
C ARG A 87 5.16 13.81 -5.43
N LYS A 88 4.08 13.44 -6.13
CA LYS A 88 2.71 13.48 -5.58
C LYS A 88 2.61 12.62 -4.32
N TRP A 89 3.06 11.37 -4.38
CA TRP A 89 3.05 10.44 -3.25
C TRP A 89 3.93 10.93 -2.09
N LYS A 90 5.10 11.51 -2.41
CA LYS A 90 5.96 12.15 -1.41
C LYS A 90 5.24 13.27 -0.65
N TYR A 91 4.43 14.08 -1.33
CA TYR A 91 3.64 15.14 -0.70
C TYR A 91 2.45 14.58 0.10
N THR A 92 1.73 13.59 -0.42
CA THR A 92 0.64 12.93 0.31
C THR A 92 1.14 12.27 1.60
N VAL A 93 2.28 11.57 1.55
CA VAL A 93 2.90 10.93 2.73
C VAL A 93 3.38 11.97 3.77
N ARG A 94 3.58 13.24 3.41
CA ARG A 94 3.93 14.28 4.39
C ARG A 94 2.77 14.69 5.30
N ASN A 95 1.54 14.27 5.00
CA ASN A 95 0.39 14.57 5.84
C ASN A 95 0.62 14.02 7.28
N PRO A 96 0.60 14.87 8.32
CA PRO A 96 0.86 14.45 9.70
C PRO A 96 -0.14 13.41 10.22
N THR A 97 -1.36 13.36 9.69
CA THR A 97 -2.39 12.41 10.14
C THR A 97 -2.00 10.95 9.88
N LEU A 98 -1.30 10.68 8.77
CA LEU A 98 -0.79 9.33 8.45
C LEU A 98 0.18 8.85 9.53
N TRP A 99 1.11 9.72 9.92
CA TRP A 99 2.11 9.42 10.95
C TRP A 99 1.50 9.41 12.36
N ARG A 100 0.50 10.26 12.62
CA ARG A 100 -0.27 10.22 13.88
C ARG A 100 -0.93 8.86 14.06
N ASN A 101 -1.67 8.40 13.05
CA ASN A 101 -2.33 7.10 13.09
C ASN A 101 -1.33 5.96 13.26
N ALA A 102 -0.18 6.03 12.59
CA ALA A 102 0.91 5.06 12.76
C ALA A 102 1.44 5.04 14.19
N CYS A 103 1.75 6.20 14.77
CA CYS A 103 2.24 6.33 16.14
C CYS A 103 1.22 5.81 17.17
N LEU A 104 -0.03 6.25 17.07
CA LEU A 104 -1.08 5.83 17.99
C LEU A 104 -1.36 4.33 17.90
N LYS A 105 -1.29 3.73 16.70
CA LYS A 105 -1.39 2.27 16.53
C LYS A 105 -0.20 1.49 17.10
N THR A 106 1.01 2.05 17.05
CA THR A 106 2.22 1.33 17.50
C THR A 106 2.45 1.48 19.00
N TRP A 107 2.19 2.65 19.57
CA TRP A 107 2.39 2.94 21.00
C TRP A 107 1.07 3.10 21.75
N GLN A 108 0.13 2.19 21.48
CA GLN A 108 -1.18 2.15 22.16
C GLN A 108 -1.03 2.08 23.69
N ARG A 109 -0.02 1.33 24.18
CA ARG A 109 0.23 1.13 25.62
C ARG A 109 0.55 2.42 26.39
N THR A 110 1.11 3.44 25.73
CA THR A 110 1.42 4.71 26.41
C THR A 110 0.16 5.53 26.69
N GLY A 111 -0.96 5.24 26.02
CA GLY A 111 -2.18 6.05 26.07
C GLY A 111 -2.17 7.18 25.03
N MET A 112 -3.35 7.69 24.72
CA MET A 112 -3.50 8.72 23.69
C MET A 112 -2.93 10.05 24.16
N GLU A 113 -3.31 10.54 25.35
CA GLU A 113 -2.88 11.85 25.85
C GLU A 113 -1.37 11.95 26.01
N ALA A 114 -0.75 10.90 26.55
CA ALA A 114 0.70 10.85 26.74
C ALA A 114 1.46 10.88 25.39
N ASN A 115 0.93 10.23 24.35
CA ASN A 115 1.51 10.32 23.01
C ASN A 115 1.41 11.75 22.44
N TYR A 116 0.29 12.45 22.66
CA TYR A 116 0.15 13.87 22.26
C TYR A 116 1.15 14.76 23.01
N GLN A 117 1.28 14.59 24.32
CA GLN A 117 2.24 15.34 25.14
C GLN A 117 3.68 15.10 24.67
N MET A 118 4.07 13.85 24.42
CA MET A 118 5.41 13.51 23.90
C MET A 118 5.68 14.18 22.54
N VAL A 119 4.71 14.18 21.63
CA VAL A 119 4.89 14.84 20.32
C VAL A 119 5.12 16.33 20.47
N GLN A 120 4.40 16.96 21.40
CA GLN A 120 4.53 18.39 21.67
C GLN A 120 5.85 18.73 22.37
N SER A 121 6.28 17.94 23.36
CA SER A 121 7.45 18.25 24.20
C SER A 121 8.79 17.76 23.63
N LEU A 122 8.82 16.60 22.97
CA LEU A 122 10.08 15.94 22.56
C LEU A 122 10.33 15.97 21.05
N TYR A 123 9.30 16.22 20.23
CA TYR A 123 9.37 16.01 18.77
C TYR A 123 8.91 17.21 17.94
N ASP A 124 8.94 18.43 18.50
CA ASP A 124 8.56 19.68 17.80
C ASP A 124 7.19 19.61 17.13
N SER A 125 6.20 19.00 17.77
CA SER A 125 4.85 18.75 17.23
C SER A 125 4.80 17.86 15.96
N SER A 126 5.90 17.17 15.62
CA SER A 126 6.00 16.35 14.41
C SER A 126 5.84 14.85 14.69
N TRP A 127 4.67 14.33 14.32
CA TRP A 127 4.37 12.89 14.37
C TRP A 127 5.36 12.04 13.58
N ARG A 128 5.85 12.57 12.45
CA ARG A 128 6.83 11.88 11.62
C ARG A 128 8.18 11.76 12.33
N LYS A 129 8.64 12.82 13.02
CA LYS A 129 9.88 12.77 13.82
C LYS A 129 9.74 11.73 14.93
N MET A 130 8.62 11.73 15.66
CA MET A 130 8.32 10.72 16.67
C MET A 130 8.39 9.30 16.10
N TRP A 131 7.78 9.05 14.93
CA TRP A 131 7.81 7.73 14.29
C TRP A 131 9.23 7.22 13.98
N MET A 132 10.09 8.12 13.52
CA MET A 132 11.45 7.80 13.07
C MET A 132 12.45 7.67 14.23
N LEU A 133 12.27 8.46 15.29
CA LEU A 133 13.23 8.56 16.40
C LEU A 133 12.84 7.70 17.61
N ARG A 134 11.55 7.37 17.80
CA ARG A 134 11.11 6.63 18.98
C ARG A 134 11.45 5.14 18.84
N PRO A 135 12.16 4.53 19.81
CA PRO A 135 12.50 3.11 19.77
C PRO A 135 11.26 2.21 19.69
N ARG A 136 11.33 1.20 18.84
CA ARG A 136 10.37 0.09 18.79
C ARG A 136 10.99 -1.03 19.60
N ILE A 137 10.33 -1.44 20.67
CA ILE A 137 10.74 -2.64 21.39
C ILE A 137 10.36 -3.82 20.48
N GLN A 138 11.27 -4.24 19.60
CA GLN A 138 11.17 -5.54 18.94
C GLN A 138 11.63 -6.58 19.95
N PHE A 139 10.72 -7.42 20.41
CA PHE A 139 11.03 -8.58 21.25
C PHE A 139 11.74 -9.70 20.45
N ASP A 140 11.91 -9.52 19.13
CA ASP A 140 12.61 -10.44 18.25
C ASP A 140 14.12 -10.19 18.28
N GLY A 141 14.78 -10.62 19.37
CA GLY A 141 16.16 -11.14 19.48
C GLY A 141 17.37 -10.52 18.74
N ILE A 142 17.24 -9.47 17.93
CA ILE A 142 18.32 -8.98 17.04
C ILE A 142 18.26 -7.46 16.96
N SER A 143 18.78 -6.78 17.98
CA SER A 143 19.12 -5.35 17.92
C SER A 143 20.63 -5.17 18.01
N SER A 144 21.31 -5.38 16.88
CA SER A 144 22.64 -4.83 16.68
C SER A 144 22.54 -3.58 15.80
N ARG A 145 23.17 -2.49 16.27
CA ARG A 145 23.25 -1.14 15.69
C ARG A 145 21.96 -0.32 15.97
N ARG A 146 22.02 0.80 16.70
CA ARG A 146 22.95 1.90 16.44
C ARG A 146 22.78 3.04 17.48
N ILE A 147 23.93 3.53 17.97
CA ILE A 147 24.25 4.91 18.39
C ILE A 147 23.52 5.49 19.61
N LEU A 148 24.21 5.48 20.75
CA LEU A 148 24.52 6.69 21.50
C LEU A 148 26.04 6.66 21.75
N SER A 149 26.75 7.62 21.14
CA SER A 149 28.02 8.13 21.66
C SER A 149 27.72 9.08 22.80
#